data_AF-A0A6D2HQK6-F1
#
_entry.id   AF-A0A6D2HQK6-F1
#
_cell.length_a   1.000
_cell.length_b   1.000
_cell.length_c   1.000
_cell.angle_alpha   90.00
_cell.angle_beta   90.00
_cell.angle_gamma   90.00
#
_symmetry.space_group_name_H-M   'P 1'
#
loop_
_entity.id
_entity.type
_entity.pdbx_description
1 polymer ?
#
loop_
_entity_poly.entity_id
_entity_poly.type
_entity_poly.pdbx_seq_one_letter_code
_entity_poly.pdbx_strand_id
1 'polypeptide(L)'
;MKQGLVKDEDRISRSPEEVILHILSFLPTKDAVATSAFAKQWRSRWKMVPVLDFDYESDDQSGDETFPEMLNYFNTLKFCVIENATELVEAQISDVSNTVNDNILGSLTSAKRLCLDLSLEKITFPMGCIFYQLVYLELKSHKAADWRNLLVLMLDRSPELQVLKLNGLLRNSNRGRVAWSQPKNVAECLLFSLETFVWESYKERPEPEEEKEVAKYILTNAKCLKRATVYIEGLSSDDRLDLLEELESVVRASNSSCQISMLD
;
A
#
# COMPACT_ATOMS: atom_id res chain seq x y z
N MET A 1 57.02 -0.32 24.11
CA MET A 1 56.37 -0.55 22.80
C MET A 1 54.88 -0.70 23.03
N LYS A 2 54.06 0.29 22.64
CA LYS A 2 52.60 0.12 22.57
C LYS A 2 52.31 -0.48 21.20
N GLN A 3 51.82 -1.72 21.17
CA GLN A 3 51.30 -2.32 19.93
C GLN A 3 50.10 -1.49 19.49
N GLY A 4 50.18 -0.91 18.30
CA GLY A 4 49.05 -0.24 17.66
C GLY A 4 48.03 -1.30 17.28
N LEU A 5 46.86 -1.27 17.91
CA LEU A 5 45.66 -1.91 17.37
C LEU A 5 45.41 -1.31 15.99
N VAL A 6 45.64 -2.10 14.94
CA VAL A 6 45.15 -1.78 13.60
C VAL A 6 43.64 -1.69 13.75
N LYS A 7 43.11 -0.47 13.63
CA LYS A 7 41.68 -0.24 13.50
C LYS A 7 41.30 -0.93 12.20
N ASP A 8 40.59 -2.04 12.28
CA ASP A 8 40.04 -2.72 11.12
C ASP A 8 39.17 -1.67 10.41
N GLU A 9 39.70 -1.09 9.33
CA GLU A 9 39.02 -0.04 8.60
C GLU A 9 37.81 -0.68 7.95
N ASP A 10 36.62 -0.18 8.26
CA ASP A 10 35.37 -0.64 7.67
C ASP A 10 35.40 -0.39 6.14
N ARG A 11 35.92 -1.37 5.41
CA ARG A 11 36.12 -1.35 3.95
C ARG A 11 34.81 -1.24 3.22
N ILE A 12 33.77 -1.87 3.78
CA ILE A 12 32.41 -1.85 3.27
C ILE A 12 31.91 -0.41 3.31
N SER A 13 32.18 0.31 4.41
CA SER A 13 31.83 1.72 4.52
C SER A 13 32.59 2.66 3.56
N ARG A 14 33.75 2.29 3.04
CA ARG A 14 34.49 3.13 2.07
C ARG A 14 34.06 2.92 0.61
N SER A 15 33.07 2.07 0.36
CA SER A 15 32.59 1.75 -0.99
C SER A 15 31.81 2.93 -1.62
N PRO A 16 31.81 3.04 -2.97
CA PRO A 16 30.95 3.98 -3.68
C PRO A 16 29.48 3.82 -3.27
N GLU A 17 28.72 4.90 -3.36
CA GLU A 17 27.33 4.95 -2.91
C GLU A 17 26.47 3.95 -3.68
N GLU A 18 26.69 3.85 -4.99
CA GLU A 18 26.00 2.96 -5.89
C GLU A 18 26.20 1.49 -5.50
N VAL A 19 27.40 1.13 -5.02
CA VAL A 19 27.71 -0.23 -4.57
C VAL A 19 26.98 -0.55 -3.26
N ILE A 20 26.90 0.41 -2.34
CA ILE A 20 26.17 0.23 -1.08
C ILE A 20 24.67 0.13 -1.33
N LEU A 21 24.10 0.98 -2.20
CA LEU A 21 22.70 0.89 -2.60
C LEU A 21 22.40 -0.44 -3.31
N HIS A 22 23.31 -0.90 -4.17
CA HIS A 22 23.17 -2.19 -4.82
C HIS A 22 23.16 -3.34 -3.81
N ILE A 23 24.08 -3.35 -2.83
CA ILE A 23 24.09 -4.35 -1.76
C ILE A 23 22.78 -4.30 -0.95
N LEU A 24 22.35 -3.11 -0.53
CA LEU A 24 21.12 -2.91 0.24
C LEU A 24 19.87 -3.32 -0.55
N SER A 25 19.87 -3.19 -1.89
CA SER A 25 18.76 -3.61 -2.75
C SER A 25 18.54 -5.12 -2.81
N PHE A 26 19.53 -5.93 -2.40
CA PHE A 26 19.39 -7.37 -2.28
C PHE A 26 18.92 -7.83 -0.89
N LEU A 27 18.86 -6.93 0.08
CA LEU A 27 18.44 -7.25 1.44
C LEU A 27 16.95 -6.94 1.61
N PRO A 28 16.22 -7.76 2.38
CA PRO A 28 14.92 -7.35 2.92
C PRO A 28 15.07 -6.01 3.66
N THR A 29 14.05 -5.15 3.60
CA THR A 29 14.13 -3.80 4.18
C THR A 29 14.52 -3.81 5.65
N LYS A 30 14.02 -4.78 6.43
CA LYS A 30 14.39 -4.95 7.84
C LYS A 30 15.90 -5.15 8.05
N ASP A 31 16.53 -5.93 7.17
CA ASP A 31 17.96 -6.23 7.23
C ASP A 31 18.76 -5.04 6.70
N ALA A 32 18.29 -4.41 5.63
CA ALA A 32 18.83 -3.15 5.12
C ALA A 32 18.78 -2.05 6.20
N VAL A 33 17.71 -1.98 6.98
CA VAL A 33 17.57 -1.08 8.12
C VAL A 33 18.51 -1.49 9.26
N ALA A 34 18.60 -2.77 9.60
CA ALA A 34 19.48 -3.27 10.66
C ALA A 34 20.96 -2.96 10.39
N THR A 35 21.37 -2.93 9.12
CA THR A 35 22.73 -2.53 8.73
C THR A 35 23.12 -1.12 9.23
N SER A 36 22.14 -0.25 9.50
CA SER A 36 22.34 1.10 10.06
C SER A 36 22.99 1.12 11.46
N ALA A 37 22.88 0.00 12.19
CA ALA A 37 23.53 -0.20 13.48
C ALA A 37 25.04 -0.43 13.35
N PHE A 38 25.48 -0.98 12.21
CA PHE A 38 26.88 -1.36 11.98
C PHE A 38 27.73 -0.18 11.52
N ALA A 39 27.15 0.78 10.80
CA ALA A 39 27.89 1.95 10.34
C ALA A 39 27.00 3.19 10.20
N LYS A 40 27.49 4.34 10.70
CA LYS A 40 26.75 5.61 10.71
C LYS A 40 26.29 6.06 9.32
N GLN A 41 27.06 5.76 8.29
CA GLN A 41 26.77 6.11 6.91
C GLN A 41 25.68 5.25 6.25
N TRP A 42 25.34 4.09 6.84
CA TRP A 42 24.28 3.21 6.34
C TRP A 42 22.91 3.67 6.87
N ARG A 43 22.88 4.51 7.91
CA ARG A 43 21.67 5.00 8.58
C ARG A 43 20.67 5.73 7.68
N SER A 44 21.13 6.35 6.59
CA SER A 44 20.27 7.06 5.64
C SER A 44 20.21 6.42 4.26
N ARG A 45 21.10 5.47 3.92
CA ARG A 45 21.23 4.94 2.56
C ARG A 45 20.19 3.89 2.18
N TRP A 46 19.74 3.09 3.15
CA TRP A 46 18.66 2.12 2.91
C TRP A 46 17.37 2.80 2.42
N LYS A 47 17.20 4.09 2.70
CA LYS A 47 16.06 4.92 2.25
C LYS A 47 16.05 5.18 0.74
N MET A 48 17.20 5.04 0.07
CA MET A 48 17.33 5.30 -1.37
C MET A 48 17.20 4.02 -2.21
N VAL A 49 16.87 2.88 -1.57
CA VAL A 49 16.62 1.62 -2.27
C VAL A 49 15.30 1.73 -3.04
N PRO A 50 15.21 1.24 -4.29
CA PRO A 50 14.04 1.43 -5.16
C PRO A 50 12.79 0.65 -4.73
N VAL A 51 12.94 -0.32 -3.83
CA VAL A 51 11.86 -1.12 -3.25
C VAL A 51 11.98 -1.09 -1.73
N LEU A 52 10.91 -0.68 -1.06
CA LEU A 52 10.81 -0.70 0.39
C LEU A 52 9.62 -1.55 0.79
N ASP A 53 9.88 -2.65 1.49
CA ASP A 53 8.88 -3.55 2.06
C ASP A 53 8.95 -3.53 3.58
N PHE A 54 7.90 -3.01 4.22
CA PHE A 54 7.81 -2.90 5.68
C PHE A 54 6.98 -4.02 6.32
N ASP A 55 6.79 -5.15 5.63
CA ASP A 55 6.02 -6.26 6.17
C ASP A 55 6.59 -6.83 7.46
N TYR A 56 5.74 -6.83 8.48
CA TYR A 56 6.02 -7.47 9.76
C TYR A 56 5.22 -8.76 9.82
N GLU A 57 5.77 -9.83 9.25
CA GLU A 57 5.29 -11.17 9.58
C GLU A 57 5.64 -11.41 11.06
N SER A 58 4.65 -11.32 11.95
CA SER A 58 4.77 -11.83 13.31
C SER A 58 4.83 -13.35 13.21
N ASP A 59 6.01 -13.88 12.95
CA ASP A 59 6.25 -15.31 12.82
C ASP A 59 6.33 -15.94 14.21
N ASP A 60 5.28 -15.77 15.03
CA ASP A 60 5.23 -16.37 16.38
C ASP A 60 3.80 -16.70 16.82
N GLN A 61 3.49 -18.00 16.79
CA GLN A 61 2.41 -18.62 17.58
C GLN A 61 2.84 -18.90 19.04
N SER A 62 3.93 -18.30 19.52
CA SER A 62 4.26 -18.30 20.95
C SER A 62 3.93 -16.93 21.55
N GLY A 63 2.96 -16.91 22.46
CA GLY A 63 2.62 -15.74 23.27
C GLY A 63 3.70 -15.40 24.29
N ASP A 64 4.90 -15.09 23.82
CA ASP A 64 5.91 -14.40 24.61
C ASP A 64 6.21 -13.07 23.91
N GLU A 65 5.82 -11.98 24.55
CA GLU A 65 5.86 -10.65 23.98
C GLU A 65 7.33 -10.16 23.88
N THR A 66 7.96 -10.32 22.71
CA THR A 66 9.26 -9.70 22.38
C THR A 66 9.10 -8.18 22.15
N PHE A 67 8.69 -7.48 23.20
CA PHE A 67 8.58 -6.02 23.29
C PHE A 67 9.83 -5.21 22.84
N PRO A 68 11.09 -5.70 22.95
CA PRO A 68 12.26 -4.90 22.53
C PRO A 68 12.47 -4.77 21.03
N GLU A 69 12.18 -5.81 20.24
CA GLU A 69 12.42 -5.82 18.79
C GLU A 69 11.36 -5.00 18.05
N MET A 70 10.09 -5.10 18.48
CA MET A 70 9.01 -4.22 18.04
C MET A 70 9.36 -2.74 18.29
N LEU A 71 9.77 -2.37 19.51
CA LEU A 71 10.14 -0.98 19.80
C LEU A 71 11.31 -0.48 18.96
N ASN A 72 12.29 -1.33 18.62
CA ASN A 72 13.40 -0.94 17.75
C ASN A 72 12.95 -0.76 16.29
N TYR A 73 12.13 -1.67 15.77
CA TYR A 73 11.54 -1.55 14.43
C TYR A 73 10.66 -0.30 14.32
N PHE A 74 9.73 -0.09 15.25
CA PHE A 74 8.86 1.08 15.31
C PHE A 74 9.63 2.39 15.55
N ASN A 75 10.67 2.39 16.39
CA ASN A 75 11.54 3.56 16.52
C ASN A 75 12.32 3.82 15.23
N THR A 76 12.69 2.78 14.47
CA THR A 76 13.36 2.97 13.18
C THR A 76 12.40 3.47 12.11
N LEU A 77 11.15 3.00 12.10
CA LEU A 77 10.03 3.58 11.35
C LEU A 77 9.78 5.05 11.70
N LYS A 78 9.91 5.40 12.98
CA LYS A 78 9.80 6.79 13.49
C LYS A 78 10.87 7.73 12.90
N PHE A 79 11.99 7.19 12.40
CA PHE A 79 13.06 7.92 11.69
C PHE A 79 13.02 7.78 10.16
N CYS A 80 11.96 7.15 9.60
CA CYS A 80 11.74 7.01 8.16
C CYS A 80 11.24 8.32 7.54
N VAL A 81 12.08 9.35 7.55
CA VAL A 81 12.03 10.40 6.53
C VAL A 81 12.83 9.87 5.35
N ILE A 82 12.19 9.41 4.28
CA ILE A 82 12.88 9.08 3.03
C ILE A 82 13.25 10.41 2.38
N GLU A 83 14.43 10.93 2.73
CA GLU A 83 14.96 12.13 2.10
C GLU A 83 15.42 11.77 0.68
N ASN A 84 14.79 12.36 -0.33
CA ASN A 84 15.14 12.25 -1.76
C ASN A 84 15.10 10.83 -2.35
N ALA A 85 13.93 10.18 -2.28
CA ALA A 85 13.62 9.04 -3.13
C ALA A 85 13.12 9.50 -4.52
N THR A 86 14.00 10.05 -5.34
CA THR A 86 13.66 10.44 -6.73
C THR A 86 13.39 9.24 -7.64
N GLU A 87 13.75 8.02 -7.19
CA GLU A 87 13.62 6.76 -7.96
C GLU A 87 12.85 5.65 -7.24
N LEU A 88 12.03 5.95 -6.22
CA LEU A 88 11.24 4.91 -5.56
C LEU A 88 10.21 4.33 -6.53
N VAL A 89 10.46 3.10 -6.98
CA VAL A 89 9.62 2.42 -7.96
C VAL A 89 8.43 1.79 -7.25
N GLU A 90 8.67 1.19 -6.09
CA GLU A 90 7.67 0.44 -5.35
C GLU A 90 7.86 0.59 -3.84
N ALA A 91 6.76 0.84 -3.15
CA ALA A 91 6.71 0.78 -1.69
C ALA A 91 5.56 -0.11 -1.25
N GLN A 92 5.87 -1.10 -0.43
CA GLN A 92 4.94 -1.96 0.25
C GLN A 92 5.00 -1.67 1.74
N ILE A 93 3.82 -1.42 2.31
CA ILE A 93 3.64 -1.08 3.71
C ILE A 93 2.54 -1.97 4.27
N SER A 94 2.86 -2.83 5.23
CA SER A 94 1.90 -3.68 5.93
C SER A 94 2.01 -3.61 7.44
N ASP A 95 0.92 -3.97 8.12
CA ASP A 95 0.69 -3.91 9.57
C ASP A 95 1.22 -2.63 10.27
N VAL A 96 0.92 -1.45 9.73
CA VAL A 96 1.27 -0.18 10.40
C VAL A 96 0.26 0.13 11.50
N SER A 97 0.14 -0.73 12.49
CA SER A 97 -0.66 -0.41 13.66
C SER A 97 -0.05 0.82 14.39
N ASN A 98 -0.91 1.79 14.69
CA ASN A 98 -0.68 2.98 15.53
C ASN A 98 0.33 4.06 15.11
N THR A 99 1.03 3.95 13.97
CA THR A 99 2.15 4.90 13.70
C THR A 99 2.40 5.25 12.24
N VAL A 100 1.36 5.48 11.43
CA VAL A 100 1.57 6.36 10.25
C VAL A 100 1.81 7.77 10.78
N ASN A 101 3.07 8.07 11.02
CA ASN A 101 3.51 9.44 11.25
C ASN A 101 3.42 10.16 9.90
N ASP A 102 2.95 11.41 9.89
CA ASP A 102 2.83 12.26 8.70
C ASP A 102 4.09 12.21 7.80
N ASN A 103 5.25 11.98 8.43
CA ASN A 103 6.56 11.86 7.81
C ASN A 103 6.72 10.69 6.82
N ILE A 104 6.07 9.55 7.06
CA ILE A 104 6.21 8.36 6.19
C ILE A 104 5.43 8.58 4.89
N LEU A 105 4.19 9.08 4.96
CA LEU A 105 3.40 9.32 3.74
C LEU A 105 3.99 10.41 2.85
N GLY A 106 4.53 11.48 3.45
CA GLY A 106 5.25 12.50 2.69
C GLY A 106 6.44 11.94 1.91
N SER A 107 7.13 10.99 2.53
CA SER A 107 8.28 10.27 1.98
C SER A 107 7.93 9.35 0.79
N LEU A 108 6.67 8.95 0.68
CA LEU A 108 6.17 8.06 -0.39
C LEU A 108 5.55 8.81 -1.57
N THR A 109 5.46 10.14 -1.51
CA THR A 109 4.82 10.94 -2.58
C THR A 109 5.49 10.80 -3.95
N SER A 110 6.75 10.35 -4.00
CA SER A 110 7.49 10.05 -5.22
C SER A 110 7.30 8.63 -5.75
N ALA A 111 6.63 7.74 -5.01
CA ALA A 111 6.44 6.35 -5.40
C ALA A 111 5.59 6.23 -6.67
N LYS A 112 6.00 5.35 -7.60
CA LYS A 112 5.21 5.00 -8.79
C LYS A 112 4.23 3.86 -8.54
N ARG A 113 4.59 2.93 -7.65
CA ARG A 113 3.75 1.83 -7.19
C ARG A 113 3.69 1.85 -5.67
N LEU A 114 2.48 1.78 -5.12
CA LEU A 114 2.27 1.79 -3.69
C LEU A 114 1.31 0.65 -3.32
N CYS A 115 1.72 -0.19 -2.39
CA CYS A 115 0.88 -1.19 -1.74
C CYS A 115 0.75 -0.81 -0.26
N LEU A 116 -0.49 -0.60 0.19
CA LEU A 116 -0.82 -0.26 1.58
C LEU A 116 -1.72 -1.34 2.15
N ASP A 117 -1.32 -1.94 3.26
CA ASP A 117 -2.17 -2.80 4.07
C ASP A 117 -2.71 -2.05 5.30
N LEU A 118 -4.04 -2.11 5.45
CA LEU A 118 -4.87 -1.27 6.30
C LEU A 118 -5.13 -1.96 7.65
N SER A 119 -4.12 -1.91 8.51
CA SER A 119 -4.24 -2.22 9.94
C SER A 119 -4.35 -0.95 10.81
N LEU A 120 -4.78 0.17 10.22
CA LEU A 120 -4.71 1.52 10.79
C LEU A 120 -5.98 1.93 11.55
N GLU A 121 -5.92 1.95 12.88
CA GLU A 121 -7.05 2.43 13.70
C GLU A 121 -7.28 3.94 13.63
N LYS A 122 -6.25 4.73 13.28
CA LYS A 122 -6.32 6.19 13.14
C LYS A 122 -5.44 6.67 12.00
N ILE A 123 -6.06 7.16 10.94
CA ILE A 123 -5.35 7.81 9.83
C ILE A 123 -5.35 9.32 10.09
N THR A 124 -4.19 9.88 10.43
CA THR A 124 -3.91 11.31 10.21
C THR A 124 -3.05 11.38 8.97
N PHE A 125 -3.62 11.84 7.86
CA PHE A 125 -2.83 12.13 6.67
C PHE A 125 -2.34 13.57 6.75
N PRO A 126 -1.08 13.83 6.38
CA PRO A 126 -0.60 15.19 6.25
C PRO A 126 -1.42 15.92 5.18
N MET A 127 -2.11 16.98 5.61
CA MET A 127 -2.80 17.94 4.74
C MET A 127 -1.78 18.61 3.81
N GLY A 128 -1.44 17.97 2.69
CA GLY A 128 -0.41 18.48 1.78
C GLY A 128 0.22 17.45 0.85
N CYS A 129 0.19 16.16 1.17
CA CYS A 129 0.83 15.14 0.31
C CYS A 129 0.00 14.86 -0.94
N ILE A 130 0.63 14.94 -2.11
CA ILE A 130 0.05 14.61 -3.41
C ILE A 130 0.97 13.59 -4.06
N PHE A 131 0.42 12.49 -4.54
CA PHE A 131 1.12 11.40 -5.20
C PHE A 131 1.08 11.60 -6.72
N TYR A 132 1.80 12.62 -7.20
CA TYR A 132 1.78 13.04 -8.61
C TYR A 132 2.42 12.02 -9.57
N GLN A 133 3.19 11.05 -9.07
CA GLN A 133 3.83 10.00 -9.89
C GLN A 133 3.18 8.63 -9.72
N LEU A 134 2.18 8.51 -8.85
CA LEU A 134 1.62 7.21 -8.49
C LEU A 134 0.77 6.67 -9.64
N VAL A 135 1.24 5.57 -10.22
CA VAL A 135 0.62 4.89 -11.36
C VAL A 135 -0.15 3.65 -10.90
N TYR A 136 0.32 2.97 -9.85
CA TYR A 136 -0.28 1.77 -9.30
C TYR A 136 -0.52 1.92 -7.81
N LEU A 137 -1.75 1.63 -7.37
CA LEU A 137 -2.13 1.60 -5.97
C LEU A 137 -2.81 0.27 -5.66
N GLU A 138 -2.31 -0.41 -4.63
CA GLU A 138 -2.96 -1.56 -4.02
C GLU A 138 -3.32 -1.25 -2.57
N LEU A 139 -4.60 -1.41 -2.23
CA LEU A 139 -5.10 -1.29 -0.87
C LEU A 139 -5.54 -2.68 -0.41
N LYS A 140 -4.88 -3.18 0.62
CA LYS A 140 -5.21 -4.45 1.29
C LYS A 140 -5.78 -4.15 2.67
N SER A 141 -6.65 -4.99 3.21
CA SER A 141 -7.03 -4.86 4.63
C SER A 141 -7.02 -6.20 5.32
N HIS A 142 -6.54 -6.24 6.56
CA HIS A 142 -6.57 -7.42 7.40
C HIS A 142 -7.32 -7.20 8.72
N LYS A 143 -7.75 -5.96 8.99
CA LYS A 143 -8.49 -5.54 10.19
C LYS A 143 -9.63 -4.59 9.77
N ALA A 144 -10.60 -4.34 10.64
CA ALA A 144 -11.73 -3.47 10.32
C ALA A 144 -11.41 -1.97 10.44
N ALA A 145 -10.26 -1.55 9.92
CA ALA A 145 -9.93 -0.15 9.78
C ALA A 145 -10.89 0.56 8.81
N ASP A 146 -11.11 1.86 8.99
CA ASP A 146 -11.89 2.72 8.09
C ASP A 146 -11.15 2.95 6.75
N TRP A 147 -11.02 1.88 5.95
CA TRP A 147 -10.41 1.89 4.61
C TRP A 147 -11.07 2.90 3.67
N ARG A 148 -12.35 3.22 3.93
CA ARG A 148 -13.17 4.14 3.13
C ARG A 148 -12.55 5.53 3.06
N ASN A 149 -12.12 6.07 4.20
CA ASN A 149 -11.52 7.41 4.26
C ASN A 149 -10.19 7.46 3.49
N LEU A 150 -9.41 6.39 3.62
CA LEU A 150 -8.15 6.29 2.88
C LEU A 150 -8.39 6.16 1.38
N LEU A 151 -9.31 5.31 0.95
CA LEU A 151 -9.60 5.14 -0.48
C LEU A 151 -9.99 6.48 -1.10
N VAL A 152 -10.93 7.20 -0.49
CA VAL A 152 -11.37 8.51 -0.98
C VAL A 152 -10.20 9.49 -1.05
N LEU A 153 -9.35 9.50 -0.02
CA LEU A 153 -8.17 10.36 0.00
C LEU A 153 -7.15 9.96 -1.08
N MET A 154 -6.82 8.69 -1.22
CA MET A 154 -5.83 8.22 -2.19
C MET A 154 -6.30 8.47 -3.62
N LEU A 155 -7.59 8.29 -3.91
CA LEU A 155 -8.18 8.67 -5.20
C LEU A 155 -8.00 10.16 -5.48
N ASP A 156 -8.33 11.03 -4.51
CA ASP A 156 -8.23 12.49 -4.65
C ASP A 156 -6.78 12.99 -4.81
N ARG A 157 -5.82 12.31 -4.18
CA ARG A 157 -4.43 12.76 -4.11
C ARG A 157 -3.50 12.11 -5.12
N SER A 158 -4.02 11.26 -6.01
CA SER A 158 -3.22 10.50 -6.99
C SER A 158 -3.74 10.74 -8.42
N PRO A 159 -3.55 11.93 -9.00
CA PRO A 159 -4.18 12.31 -10.27
C PRO A 159 -3.75 11.43 -11.47
N GLU A 160 -2.55 10.88 -11.44
CA GLU A 160 -1.97 10.05 -12.51
C GLU A 160 -2.21 8.54 -12.32
N LEU A 161 -3.08 8.15 -11.38
CA LEU A 161 -3.31 6.75 -11.05
C LEU A 161 -3.95 5.97 -12.21
N GLN A 162 -3.25 4.95 -12.70
CA GLN A 162 -3.70 4.12 -13.84
C GLN A 162 -4.24 2.77 -13.40
N VAL A 163 -3.73 2.21 -12.29
CA VAL A 163 -4.13 0.90 -11.77
C VAL A 163 -4.53 1.03 -10.32
N LEU A 164 -5.77 0.64 -10.01
CA LEU A 164 -6.27 0.53 -8.65
C LEU A 164 -6.62 -0.93 -8.36
N LYS A 165 -6.02 -1.47 -7.30
CA LYS A 165 -6.30 -2.81 -6.79
C LYS A 165 -6.81 -2.72 -5.36
N LEU A 166 -7.96 -3.33 -5.11
CA LEU A 166 -8.55 -3.49 -3.78
C LEU A 166 -8.54 -4.97 -3.42
N ASN A 167 -7.96 -5.33 -2.28
CA ASN A 167 -7.86 -6.72 -1.83
C ASN A 167 -8.39 -6.87 -0.39
N GLY A 168 -9.42 -7.70 -0.23
CA GLY A 168 -9.85 -8.21 1.07
C GLY A 168 -10.22 -7.12 2.08
N LEU A 169 -10.89 -6.05 1.65
CA LEU A 169 -11.12 -4.86 2.50
C LEU A 169 -12.04 -5.11 3.71
N LEU A 170 -12.70 -6.27 3.78
CA LEU A 170 -13.67 -6.63 4.82
C LEU A 170 -13.27 -7.91 5.59
N ARG A 171 -12.37 -7.78 6.58
CA ARG A 171 -12.34 -8.71 7.73
C ARG A 171 -13.14 -8.11 8.87
N ASN A 172 -14.36 -8.60 9.01
CA ASN A 172 -15.24 -8.58 10.17
C ASN A 172 -14.90 -7.56 11.29
N SER A 173 -15.70 -6.49 11.45
CA SER A 173 -15.98 -5.97 12.79
C SER A 173 -17.42 -5.55 12.93
N ASN A 174 -18.09 -6.26 13.83
CA ASN A 174 -19.38 -5.93 14.42
C ASN A 174 -19.37 -4.62 15.25
N ARG A 175 -18.65 -3.57 14.85
CA ARG A 175 -18.65 -2.28 15.57
C ARG A 175 -18.77 -1.10 14.61
N GLY A 176 -19.92 -0.44 14.65
CA GLY A 176 -20.06 0.95 14.20
C GLY A 176 -20.31 1.12 12.70
N ARG A 177 -21.55 0.89 12.28
CA ARG A 177 -22.10 1.22 10.95
C ARG A 177 -21.87 2.69 10.59
N VAL A 178 -20.79 3.00 9.87
CA VAL A 178 -20.81 4.11 8.91
C VAL A 178 -20.77 3.45 7.55
N ALA A 179 -21.88 3.45 6.81
CA ALA A 179 -21.88 2.93 5.46
C ALA A 179 -20.93 3.75 4.58
N TRP A 180 -20.36 3.13 3.54
CA TRP A 180 -19.64 3.88 2.52
C TRP A 180 -20.53 5.00 1.96
N SER A 181 -19.96 6.20 1.86
CA SER A 181 -20.64 7.36 1.29
C SER A 181 -19.86 7.82 0.08
N GLN A 182 -20.58 7.98 -1.04
CA GLN A 182 -19.99 8.41 -2.28
C GLN A 182 -19.31 9.79 -2.12
N PRO A 183 -18.08 9.96 -2.61
CA PRO A 183 -17.43 11.26 -2.66
C PRO A 183 -18.26 12.29 -3.44
N LYS A 184 -18.36 13.52 -2.92
CA LYS A 184 -19.08 14.62 -3.59
C LYS A 184 -18.50 14.98 -4.94
N ASN A 185 -17.17 14.90 -5.04
CA ASN A 185 -16.43 15.17 -6.25
C ASN A 185 -15.82 13.87 -6.77
N VAL A 186 -15.83 13.70 -8.08
CA VAL A 186 -15.13 12.60 -8.73
C VAL A 186 -13.65 12.97 -8.80
N ALA A 187 -12.78 12.08 -8.30
CA ALA A 187 -11.34 12.29 -8.35
C ALA A 187 -10.82 12.40 -9.79
N GLU A 188 -9.78 13.20 -10.00
CA GLU A 188 -9.18 13.42 -11.32
C GLU A 188 -8.72 12.11 -11.97
N CYS A 189 -8.19 11.18 -11.19
CA CYS A 189 -7.72 9.90 -11.73
C CYS A 189 -8.83 9.09 -12.39
N LEU A 190 -10.03 9.07 -11.82
CA LEU A 190 -11.18 8.40 -12.42
C LEU A 190 -11.55 9.04 -13.76
N LEU A 191 -11.41 10.35 -13.88
CA LEU A 191 -11.81 11.08 -15.07
C LEU A 191 -10.80 10.98 -16.21
N PHE A 192 -9.50 10.82 -15.92
CA PHE A 192 -8.45 11.06 -16.90
C PHE A 192 -7.39 9.97 -17.04
N SER A 193 -7.16 9.12 -16.04
CA SER A 193 -5.98 8.23 -16.01
C SER A 193 -6.27 6.78 -15.65
N LEU A 194 -7.31 6.48 -14.87
CA LEU A 194 -7.57 5.12 -14.39
C LEU A 194 -7.95 4.18 -15.53
N GLU A 195 -7.10 3.21 -15.82
CA GLU A 195 -7.27 2.25 -16.92
C GLU A 195 -7.63 0.85 -16.45
N THR A 196 -7.14 0.44 -15.28
CA THR A 196 -7.33 -0.89 -14.73
C THR A 196 -7.86 -0.83 -13.30
N PHE A 197 -8.94 -1.53 -13.05
CA PHE A 197 -9.49 -1.77 -11.72
C PHE A 197 -9.45 -3.27 -11.40
N VAL A 198 -8.96 -3.63 -10.23
CA VAL A 198 -8.94 -5.00 -9.72
C VAL A 198 -9.63 -5.02 -8.36
N TRP A 199 -10.63 -5.87 -8.23
CA TRP A 199 -11.35 -6.14 -6.99
C TRP A 199 -11.16 -7.60 -6.61
N GLU A 200 -10.35 -7.82 -5.58
CA GLU A 200 -10.12 -9.12 -4.95
C GLU A 200 -10.83 -9.13 -3.59
N SER A 201 -11.69 -10.11 -3.35
CA SER A 201 -12.42 -10.25 -2.09
C SER A 201 -12.56 -11.72 -1.69
N TYR A 202 -13.04 -11.95 -0.47
CA TYR A 202 -13.33 -13.28 0.05
C TYR A 202 -14.82 -13.37 0.36
N LYS A 203 -15.46 -14.49 0.07
CA LYS A 203 -16.88 -14.70 0.41
C LYS A 203 -17.04 -14.93 1.92
N GLU A 204 -17.12 -13.85 2.69
CA GLU A 204 -17.64 -13.86 4.05
C GLU A 204 -19.13 -13.47 4.03
N ARG A 205 -19.98 -14.16 4.81
CA ARG A 205 -21.41 -13.80 4.94
C ARG A 205 -21.59 -12.82 6.12
N PRO A 206 -22.38 -11.74 5.98
CA PRO A 206 -23.10 -11.30 4.77
C PRO A 206 -22.18 -10.65 3.72
N GLU A 207 -22.61 -10.70 2.46
CA GLU A 207 -21.90 -10.25 1.24
C GLU A 207 -21.22 -8.87 1.37
N PRO A 208 -20.13 -8.62 0.61
CA PRO A 208 -19.38 -7.38 0.66
C PRO A 208 -20.11 -6.24 -0.09
N GLU A 209 -21.31 -5.89 0.38
CA GLU A 209 -22.20 -4.91 -0.25
C GLU A 209 -21.51 -3.54 -0.39
N GLU A 210 -20.65 -3.17 0.55
CA GLU A 210 -19.91 -1.90 0.48
C GLU A 210 -18.80 -1.90 -0.57
N GLU A 211 -18.05 -3.00 -0.71
CA GLU A 211 -17.01 -3.11 -1.75
C GLU A 211 -17.65 -3.10 -3.13
N LYS A 212 -18.82 -3.73 -3.25
CA LYS A 212 -19.65 -3.73 -4.45
C LYS A 212 -20.12 -2.32 -4.82
N GLU A 213 -20.57 -1.52 -3.86
CA GLU A 213 -20.94 -0.12 -4.10
C GLU A 213 -19.73 0.72 -4.54
N VAL A 214 -18.54 0.47 -3.99
CA VAL A 214 -17.28 1.09 -4.46
C VAL A 214 -16.95 0.66 -5.89
N ALA A 215 -17.08 -0.61 -6.22
CA ALA A 215 -16.88 -1.12 -7.57
C ALA A 215 -17.85 -0.46 -8.56
N LYS A 216 -19.13 -0.37 -8.22
CA LYS A 216 -20.15 0.36 -9.02
C LYS A 216 -19.77 1.82 -9.21
N TYR A 217 -19.32 2.50 -8.14
CA TYR A 217 -18.86 3.89 -8.22
C TYR A 217 -17.69 4.07 -9.19
N ILE A 218 -16.68 3.21 -9.10
CA ILE A 218 -15.53 3.25 -10.00
C ILE A 218 -15.98 3.02 -11.45
N LEU A 219 -16.78 1.99 -11.71
CA LEU A 219 -17.32 1.71 -13.05
C LEU A 219 -18.16 2.86 -13.62
N THR A 220 -18.93 3.53 -12.76
CA THR A 220 -19.81 4.65 -13.14
C THR A 220 -19.01 5.91 -13.48
N ASN A 221 -17.89 6.15 -12.80
CA ASN A 221 -17.17 7.42 -12.89
C ASN A 221 -15.87 7.36 -13.69
N ALA A 222 -15.28 6.16 -13.86
CA ALA A 222 -14.02 5.99 -14.53
C ALA A 222 -14.18 6.06 -16.06
N LYS A 223 -13.72 7.14 -16.68
CA LYS A 223 -13.88 7.39 -18.14
C LYS A 223 -12.87 6.66 -19.00
N CYS A 224 -11.65 6.45 -18.49
CA CYS A 224 -10.55 5.84 -19.23
C CYS A 224 -10.41 4.33 -18.93
N LEU A 225 -11.35 3.76 -18.18
CA LEU A 225 -11.26 2.38 -17.72
C LEU A 225 -11.34 1.42 -18.90
N LYS A 226 -10.30 0.59 -19.08
CA LYS A 226 -10.20 -0.42 -20.13
C LYS A 226 -10.48 -1.81 -19.58
N ARG A 227 -10.12 -2.08 -18.33
CA ARG A 227 -10.22 -3.39 -17.70
C ARG A 227 -10.72 -3.27 -16.27
N ALA A 228 -11.74 -4.06 -15.93
CA ALA A 228 -12.20 -4.29 -14.58
C ALA A 228 -12.15 -5.79 -14.31
N THR A 229 -11.35 -6.21 -13.32
CA THR A 229 -11.20 -7.62 -12.94
C THR A 229 -11.79 -7.84 -11.57
N VAL A 230 -12.67 -8.82 -11.43
CA VAL A 230 -13.29 -9.20 -10.16
C VAL A 230 -12.90 -10.63 -9.83
N TYR A 231 -12.40 -10.83 -8.62
CA TYR A 231 -12.05 -12.13 -8.07
C TYR A 231 -12.63 -12.22 -6.67
N ILE A 232 -13.54 -13.16 -6.44
CA ILE A 232 -14.11 -13.39 -5.12
C ILE A 232 -13.93 -14.85 -4.77
N GLU A 233 -13.07 -15.09 -3.78
CA GLU A 233 -12.77 -16.45 -3.36
C GLU A 233 -14.01 -17.10 -2.72
N GLY A 234 -14.32 -18.33 -3.14
CA GLY A 234 -15.46 -19.10 -2.63
C GLY A 234 -16.83 -18.75 -3.25
N LEU A 235 -16.87 -17.90 -4.28
CA LEU A 235 -18.10 -17.64 -5.03
C LEU A 235 -18.51 -18.87 -5.87
N SER A 236 -19.81 -19.19 -5.91
CA SER A 236 -20.31 -20.27 -6.78
C SER A 236 -20.43 -19.78 -8.22
N SER A 237 -20.46 -20.67 -9.21
CA SER A 237 -20.61 -20.26 -10.62
C SER A 237 -21.88 -19.45 -10.89
N ASP A 238 -22.98 -19.73 -10.20
CA ASP A 238 -24.25 -19.01 -10.36
C ASP A 238 -24.15 -17.59 -9.74
N ASP A 239 -23.66 -17.50 -8.48
CA ASP A 239 -23.42 -16.20 -7.83
C ASP A 239 -22.49 -15.31 -8.66
N ARG A 240 -21.57 -15.93 -9.42
CA ARG A 240 -20.62 -15.23 -10.29
C ARG A 240 -21.34 -14.59 -11.47
N LEU A 241 -22.20 -15.35 -12.14
CA LEU A 241 -22.97 -14.82 -13.27
C LEU A 241 -23.88 -13.68 -12.80
N ASP A 242 -24.55 -13.84 -11.65
CA ASP A 242 -25.41 -12.81 -11.08
C ASP A 242 -24.65 -11.52 -10.79
N LEU A 243 -23.47 -11.60 -10.16
CA LEU A 243 -22.64 -10.43 -9.89
C LEU A 243 -22.13 -9.76 -11.18
N LEU A 244 -21.73 -10.57 -12.17
CA LEU A 244 -21.27 -10.05 -13.45
C LEU A 244 -22.39 -9.32 -14.19
N GLU A 245 -23.59 -9.90 -14.27
CA GLU A 245 -24.76 -9.26 -14.86
C GLU A 245 -25.09 -7.94 -14.15
N GLU A 246 -25.02 -7.93 -12.81
CA GLU A 246 -25.26 -6.71 -12.04
C GLU A 246 -24.22 -5.62 -12.34
N LEU A 247 -22.93 -5.95 -12.37
CA LEU A 247 -21.87 -4.98 -12.68
C LEU A 247 -21.90 -4.52 -14.14
N GLU A 248 -22.33 -5.38 -15.07
CA GLU A 248 -22.53 -5.02 -16.47
C GLU A 248 -23.74 -4.11 -16.70
N SER A 249 -24.77 -4.22 -15.84
CA SER A 249 -25.96 -3.36 -15.88
C SER A 249 -25.68 -1.90 -15.50
N VAL A 250 -24.54 -1.61 -14.85
CA VAL A 250 -24.15 -0.27 -14.43
C VAL A 250 -23.92 0.63 -15.64
N VAL A 251 -24.44 1.85 -15.60
CA VAL A 251 -24.16 2.87 -16.63
C VAL A 251 -22.72 3.33 -16.49
N ARG A 252 -21.85 2.86 -17.38
CA ARG A 252 -20.40 3.12 -17.34
C ARG A 252 -20.03 4.43 -18.02
N ALA A 253 -19.15 5.21 -17.40
CA ALA A 253 -18.57 6.42 -18.01
C ALA A 253 -17.60 6.11 -19.17
N SER A 254 -17.00 4.92 -19.18
CA SER A 254 -16.00 4.52 -20.18
C SER A 254 -16.56 4.12 -21.54
N ASN A 255 -17.88 4.17 -21.76
CA ASN A 255 -18.57 3.85 -23.03
C ASN A 255 -18.05 2.57 -23.70
N SER A 256 -18.61 1.39 -23.34
CA SER A 256 -18.35 0.03 -23.89
C SER A 256 -16.88 -0.41 -24.11
N SER A 257 -15.89 0.44 -23.79
CA SER A 257 -14.46 0.16 -23.95
C SER A 257 -13.88 -0.64 -22.79
N CYS A 258 -14.54 -0.59 -21.63
CA CYS A 258 -14.16 -1.37 -20.46
C CYS A 258 -14.65 -2.82 -20.59
N GLN A 259 -13.71 -3.76 -20.52
CA GLN A 259 -14.00 -5.19 -20.37
C GLN A 259 -14.08 -5.54 -18.88
N ILE A 260 -15.20 -6.14 -18.46
CA ILE A 260 -15.34 -6.72 -17.13
C ILE A 260 -15.03 -8.21 -17.25
N SER A 261 -14.11 -8.70 -16.44
CA SER A 261 -13.74 -10.12 -16.40
C SER A 261 -13.77 -10.63 -14.97
N MET A 262 -14.29 -11.83 -14.77
CA MET A 262 -14.24 -12.51 -13.47
C MET A 262 -13.21 -13.64 -13.53
N LEU A 263 -12.28 -13.64 -12.58
CA LEU A 263 -11.24 -14.67 -12.47
C LEU A 263 -11.66 -15.80 -11.52
N ASP A 264 -11.11 -16.99 -11.80
CA ASP A 264 -11.22 -18.20 -10.97
C ASP A 264 -10.15 -18.27 -9.90
#